data_AF-A0A7R9FKW4-F1
#
_entry.id   AF-A0A7R9FKW4-F1
#
_cell.length_a   1.000
_cell.length_b   1.000
_cell.length_c   1.000
_cell.angle_alpha   90.00
_cell.angle_beta   90.00
_cell.angle_gamma   90.00
#
_symmetry.space_group_name_H-M   'P 1'
#
loop_
_entity.id
_entity.type
_entity.pdbx_description
1 polymer ?
#
loop_
_entity_poly.entity_id
_entity_poly.type
_entity_poly.pdbx_seq_one_letter_code
_entity_poly.pdbx_strand_id
1 'polypeptide(L)'
;MRVEDNKKCPSERRRMVEGYMKIKAFYLTDLATGWKQLTGDGDGDAFAIFDVWIVGDFLQLVEKGTKLVLEQVVTTIASVADTSEEQFVAYYDRLMPCLKYIISNANTEDLKMLRGKAIECVSLIGLAVGAEKFMRDASEVMDMLLKTQTEGGDLPDDDPQTSYLISAWARICKILGKQFEQYLPLVMGPVMKAASMKPEVALLDNDDMQGVEGDLDWQFVSLGEQQNFGIKTSGNFEIT
;
A
#
# COMPACT_ATOMS: atom_id res chain seq x y z
N MET A 1 -45.00 12.20 19.59
CA MET A 1 -43.87 13.08 19.24
C MET A 1 -42.92 12.29 18.36
N ARG A 2 -42.84 12.67 17.08
CA ARG A 2 -42.03 12.05 16.04
C ARG A 2 -40.59 12.48 16.27
N VAL A 3 -39.66 11.54 16.46
CA VAL A 3 -38.23 11.82 16.32
C VAL A 3 -37.90 11.53 14.86
N GLU A 4 -37.58 12.59 14.12
CA GLU A 4 -37.29 12.52 12.69
C GLU A 4 -36.04 11.68 12.41
N ASP A 5 -36.21 10.70 11.53
CA ASP A 5 -35.18 9.92 10.86
C ASP A 5 -34.22 10.87 10.11
N ASN A 6 -33.05 11.17 10.71
CA ASN A 6 -31.98 11.87 10.02
C ASN A 6 -31.19 10.88 9.13
N LYS A 7 -31.85 10.35 8.10
CA LYS A 7 -31.23 9.50 7.06
C LYS A 7 -30.53 10.38 6.02
N LYS A 8 -29.31 10.84 6.30
CA LYS A 8 -28.44 11.39 5.25
C LYS A 8 -28.17 10.36 4.15
N CYS A 9 -28.17 10.81 2.89
CA CYS A 9 -27.97 9.97 1.72
C CYS A 9 -26.57 9.27 1.79
N PRO A 10 -26.43 8.01 1.35
CA PRO A 10 -25.14 7.30 1.35
C PRO A 10 -24.01 8.06 0.64
N SER A 11 -24.35 8.83 -0.41
CA SER A 11 -23.43 9.70 -1.15
C SER A 11 -22.94 10.91 -0.32
N GLU A 12 -23.78 11.48 0.53
CA GLU A 12 -23.41 12.60 1.41
C GLU A 12 -22.58 12.13 2.60
N ARG A 13 -22.86 10.94 3.15
CA ARG A 13 -21.97 10.29 4.13
C ARG A 13 -20.60 9.99 3.52
N ARG A 14 -20.56 9.52 2.26
CA ARG A 14 -19.31 9.26 1.53
C ARG A 14 -18.52 10.56 1.32
N ARG A 15 -19.17 11.66 0.91
CA ARG A 15 -18.52 12.98 0.78
C ARG A 15 -18.07 13.58 2.12
N MET A 16 -18.83 13.42 3.20
CA MET A 16 -18.42 13.89 4.52
C MET A 16 -17.23 13.09 5.05
N VAL A 17 -17.23 11.78 4.87
CA VAL A 17 -16.09 10.92 5.22
C VAL A 17 -14.89 11.24 4.33
N GLU A 18 -15.05 11.39 3.02
CA GLU A 18 -13.99 11.82 2.10
C GLU A 18 -13.45 13.21 2.45
N GLY A 19 -14.30 14.17 2.83
CA GLY A 19 -13.88 15.50 3.27
C GLY A 19 -13.11 15.45 4.59
N TYR A 20 -13.59 14.67 5.57
CA TYR A 20 -12.91 14.46 6.85
C TYR A 20 -11.59 13.68 6.68
N MET A 21 -11.54 12.74 5.73
CA MET A 21 -10.36 11.98 5.34
C MET A 21 -9.36 12.83 4.56
N LYS A 22 -9.80 13.75 3.69
CA LYS A 22 -8.91 14.71 3.02
C LYS A 22 -8.27 15.66 4.02
N ILE A 23 -9.04 16.12 5.01
CA ILE A 23 -8.52 16.94 6.10
C ILE A 23 -7.52 16.14 6.93
N LYS A 24 -7.85 14.91 7.39
CA LYS A 24 -6.91 14.08 8.16
C LYS A 24 -5.70 13.60 7.35
N ALA A 25 -5.87 13.23 6.09
CA ALA A 25 -4.77 12.85 5.20
C ALA A 25 -3.84 14.03 4.94
N PHE A 26 -4.38 15.25 4.76
CA PHE A 26 -3.59 16.49 4.70
C PHE A 26 -2.80 16.71 6.00
N TYR A 27 -3.42 16.55 7.17
CA TYR A 27 -2.72 16.57 8.46
C TYR A 27 -1.70 15.43 8.62
N LEU A 28 -1.91 14.27 7.98
CA LEU A 28 -1.01 13.11 8.04
C LEU A 28 0.18 13.25 7.08
N THR A 29 -0.01 13.84 5.90
CA THR A 29 1.08 14.25 5.02
C THR A 29 1.86 15.42 5.62
N ASP A 30 1.19 16.35 6.31
CA ASP A 30 1.87 17.37 7.13
C ASP A 30 2.55 16.77 8.35
N LEU A 31 2.05 15.67 8.93
CA LEU A 31 2.74 14.93 9.98
C LEU A 31 3.97 14.21 9.46
N ALA A 32 3.92 13.58 8.28
CA ALA A 32 5.07 12.92 7.66
C ALA A 32 6.12 13.93 7.14
N THR A 33 5.66 15.05 6.57
CA THR A 33 6.51 16.18 6.16
C THR A 33 7.09 16.88 7.39
N GLY A 34 6.27 17.08 8.42
CA GLY A 34 6.67 17.59 9.73
C GLY A 34 7.63 16.64 10.44
N TRP A 35 7.47 15.33 10.28
CA TRP A 35 8.42 14.33 10.76
C TRP A 35 9.80 14.54 10.13
N LYS A 36 9.85 14.69 8.80
CA LYS A 36 11.08 14.98 8.04
C LYS A 36 11.72 16.35 8.38
N GLN A 37 10.93 17.26 8.97
CA GLN A 37 11.37 18.58 9.44
C GLN A 37 11.77 18.58 10.93
N LEU A 38 11.20 17.68 11.74
CA LEU A 38 11.48 17.49 13.17
C LEU A 38 12.67 16.55 13.43
N THR A 39 13.05 15.71 12.46
CA THR A 39 14.30 14.93 12.44
C THR A 39 15.57 15.79 12.40
N GLY A 40 15.44 17.12 12.56
CA GLY A 40 16.53 18.08 12.57
C GLY A 40 17.11 18.40 13.95
N ASP A 41 16.40 18.21 15.08
CA ASP A 41 16.98 18.52 16.41
C ASP A 41 16.20 18.07 17.68
N GLY A 42 15.34 17.03 17.63
CA GLY A 42 14.57 16.65 18.83
C GLY A 42 13.77 15.35 18.74
N ASP A 43 14.46 14.22 18.83
CA ASP A 43 13.89 12.87 18.64
C ASP A 43 12.85 12.44 19.71
N GLY A 44 12.68 13.15 20.82
CA GLY A 44 11.82 12.67 21.93
C GLY A 44 10.30 12.83 21.72
N ASP A 45 9.88 13.97 21.17
CA ASP A 45 8.46 14.36 21.20
C ASP A 45 7.64 13.70 20.08
N ALA A 46 8.25 13.47 18.92
CA ALA A 46 7.59 12.84 17.78
C ALA A 46 7.31 11.35 18.03
N PHE A 47 8.25 10.63 18.65
CA PHE A 47 8.05 9.24 19.05
C PHE A 47 7.05 9.11 20.19
N ALA A 48 7.00 10.06 21.13
CA ALA A 48 5.97 10.07 22.17
C ALA A 48 4.54 10.23 21.60
N ILE A 49 4.36 11.06 20.56
CA ILE A 49 3.07 11.20 19.87
C ILE A 49 2.70 9.90 19.15
N PHE A 50 3.67 9.29 18.47
CA PHE A 50 3.45 8.01 17.78
C PHE A 50 3.15 6.87 18.75
N ASP A 51 3.84 6.81 19.89
CA ASP A 51 3.56 5.89 21.01
C ASP A 51 2.11 5.99 21.42
N VAL A 52 1.65 7.19 21.80
CA VAL A 52 0.28 7.40 22.28
C VAL A 52 -0.73 6.95 21.22
N TRP A 53 -0.46 7.26 19.95
CA TRP A 53 -1.32 6.88 18.84
C TRP A 53 -1.35 5.37 18.56
N ILE A 54 -0.19 4.70 18.51
CA ILE A 54 -0.11 3.23 18.41
C ILE A 54 -0.81 2.58 19.59
N VAL A 55 -0.62 3.14 20.79
CA VAL A 55 -1.03 2.50 22.04
C VAL A 55 -2.55 2.50 22.18
N GLY A 56 -3.19 3.62 21.85
CA GLY A 56 -4.63 3.81 22.03
C GLY A 56 -5.45 3.55 20.77
N ASP A 57 -5.08 4.19 19.67
CA ASP A 57 -5.97 4.35 18.52
C ASP A 57 -5.81 3.22 17.50
N PHE A 58 -4.58 2.78 17.23
CA PHE A 58 -4.35 1.75 16.22
C PHE A 58 -5.06 0.43 16.53
N LEU A 59 -4.87 -0.11 17.73
CA LEU A 59 -5.49 -1.38 18.11
C LEU A 59 -7.03 -1.32 18.09
N GLN A 60 -7.61 -0.21 18.54
CA GLN A 60 -9.05 0.00 18.46
C GLN A 60 -9.55 0.10 17.02
N LEU A 61 -8.78 0.73 16.13
CA LEU A 61 -9.11 0.84 14.71
C LEU A 61 -8.97 -0.49 13.97
N VAL A 62 -8.06 -1.37 14.38
CA VAL A 62 -7.99 -2.74 13.85
C VAL A 62 -9.24 -3.54 14.24
N GLU A 63 -9.74 -3.37 15.47
CA GLU A 63 -10.93 -4.10 15.95
C GLU A 63 -12.27 -3.53 15.44
N LYS A 64 -12.40 -2.20 15.33
CA LYS A 64 -13.70 -1.51 15.14
C LYS A 64 -13.69 -0.49 14.00
N GLY A 65 -12.55 -0.27 13.35
CA GLY A 65 -12.40 0.74 12.31
C GLY A 65 -13.12 0.37 11.02
N THR A 66 -13.38 1.38 10.19
CA THR A 66 -13.84 1.16 8.82
C THR A 66 -12.65 0.88 7.90
N LYS A 67 -12.85 0.07 6.87
CA LYS A 67 -11.83 -0.32 5.86
C LYS A 67 -10.92 0.85 5.45
N LEU A 68 -11.52 1.97 5.02
CA LEU A 68 -10.78 3.12 4.52
C LEU A 68 -9.87 3.76 5.57
N VAL A 69 -10.30 3.80 6.83
CA VAL A 69 -9.46 4.34 7.91
C VAL A 69 -8.29 3.39 8.14
N LEU A 70 -8.55 2.09 8.19
CA LEU A 70 -7.52 1.09 8.41
C LEU A 70 -6.47 1.09 7.30
N GLU A 71 -6.87 1.27 6.04
CA GLU A 71 -5.94 1.40 4.92
C GLU A 71 -4.97 2.59 5.08
N GLN A 72 -5.46 3.75 5.48
CA GLN A 72 -4.61 4.95 5.64
C GLN A 72 -3.69 4.83 6.86
N VAL A 73 -4.21 4.25 7.93
CA VAL A 73 -3.47 3.97 9.16
C VAL A 73 -2.30 3.04 8.89
N VAL A 74 -2.50 1.96 8.14
CA VAL A 74 -1.45 1.01 7.76
C VAL A 74 -0.38 1.69 6.88
N THR A 75 -0.78 2.50 5.90
CA THR A 75 0.16 3.29 5.08
C THR A 75 0.94 4.29 5.93
N THR A 76 0.31 4.93 6.92
CA THR A 76 0.98 5.88 7.82
C THR A 76 2.05 5.16 8.66
N ILE A 77 1.72 4.00 9.22
CA ILE A 77 2.68 3.18 9.98
C ILE A 77 3.87 2.79 9.10
N ALA A 78 3.60 2.41 7.84
CA ALA A 78 4.64 2.06 6.89
C ALA A 78 5.61 3.24 6.64
N SER A 79 5.08 4.44 6.43
CA SER A 79 5.90 5.66 6.27
C SER A 79 6.71 5.97 7.51
N VAL A 80 6.12 5.85 8.72
CA VAL A 80 6.84 6.07 9.98
C VAL A 80 7.95 5.05 10.17
N ALA A 81 7.71 3.77 9.88
CA ALA A 81 8.73 2.73 9.96
C ALA A 81 9.91 3.01 9.02
N ASP A 82 9.63 3.32 7.76
CA ASP A 82 10.65 3.61 6.75
C ASP A 82 11.54 4.79 7.14
N THR A 83 11.00 5.76 7.86
CA THR A 83 11.72 6.97 8.24
C THR A 83 12.39 6.87 9.64
N SER A 84 11.90 6.02 10.55
CA SER A 84 12.53 5.79 11.88
C SER A 84 13.66 4.78 11.85
N GLU A 85 13.70 3.94 10.82
CA GLU A 85 14.71 2.89 10.67
C GLU A 85 14.85 2.04 11.95
N GLU A 86 16.07 1.96 12.50
CA GLU A 86 16.38 1.14 13.67
C GLU A 86 15.57 1.51 14.93
N GLN A 87 15.10 2.76 15.04
CA GLN A 87 14.30 3.21 16.19
C GLN A 87 12.93 2.53 16.23
N PHE A 88 12.44 2.01 15.09
CA PHE A 88 11.15 1.33 15.01
C PHE A 88 11.12 -0.04 15.72
N VAL A 89 12.28 -0.61 16.08
CA VAL A 89 12.40 -1.90 16.76
C VAL A 89 11.51 -1.98 18.02
N ALA A 90 11.33 -0.85 18.73
CA ALA A 90 10.50 -0.76 19.93
C ALA A 90 9.01 -1.10 19.70
N TYR A 91 8.49 -0.90 18.48
CA TYR A 91 7.08 -1.11 18.15
C TYR A 91 6.81 -2.44 17.44
N TYR A 92 7.86 -3.10 16.98
CA TYR A 92 7.78 -4.30 16.14
C TYR A 92 6.88 -5.38 16.74
N ASP A 93 7.14 -5.76 17.99
CA ASP A 93 6.46 -6.89 18.65
C ASP A 93 4.96 -6.61 18.86
N ARG A 94 4.56 -5.34 18.87
CA ARG A 94 3.17 -4.92 19.02
C ARG A 94 2.42 -4.86 17.69
N LEU A 95 3.07 -4.37 16.65
CA LEU A 95 2.43 -4.14 15.35
C LEU A 95 2.44 -5.37 14.44
N MET A 96 3.54 -6.12 14.44
CA MET A 96 3.72 -7.25 13.53
C MET A 96 2.57 -8.27 13.62
N PRO A 97 2.12 -8.72 14.82
CA PRO A 97 0.99 -9.66 14.92
C PRO A 97 -0.32 -9.11 14.32
N CYS A 98 -0.61 -7.82 14.51
CA CYS A 98 -1.80 -7.17 13.98
C CYS A 98 -1.77 -7.12 12.44
N LEU A 99 -0.61 -6.81 11.85
CA LEU A 99 -0.45 -6.76 10.40
C LEU A 99 -0.56 -8.15 9.78
N LYS A 100 0.08 -9.17 10.38
CA LYS A 100 -0.07 -10.58 9.96
C LYS A 100 -1.53 -11.04 10.01
N TYR A 101 -2.27 -10.62 11.04
CA TYR A 101 -3.71 -10.88 11.15
C TYR A 101 -4.51 -10.23 10.00
N ILE A 102 -4.22 -8.98 9.64
CA ILE A 102 -4.87 -8.31 8.51
C ILE A 102 -4.60 -9.08 7.22
N ILE A 103 -3.34 -9.43 6.93
CA ILE A 103 -2.96 -10.17 5.71
C ILE A 103 -3.70 -11.51 5.63
N SER A 104 -3.79 -12.22 6.75
CA SER A 104 -4.42 -13.54 6.82
C SER A 104 -5.95 -13.51 6.67
N ASN A 105 -6.62 -12.41 7.00
CA ASN A 105 -8.09 -12.33 7.06
C ASN A 105 -8.71 -11.43 5.98
N ALA A 106 -7.95 -10.51 5.39
CA ALA A 106 -8.39 -9.60 4.34
C ALA A 106 -8.47 -10.29 2.96
N ASN A 107 -9.24 -11.38 2.87
CA ASN A 107 -9.28 -12.27 1.70
C ASN A 107 -10.44 -12.01 0.73
N THR A 108 -11.28 -11.01 0.99
CA THR A 108 -12.36 -10.62 0.09
C THR A 108 -11.87 -9.62 -0.95
N GLU A 109 -12.51 -9.58 -2.14
CA GLU A 109 -12.21 -8.59 -3.20
C GLU A 109 -12.20 -7.15 -2.65
N ASP A 110 -13.20 -6.81 -1.83
CA ASP A 110 -13.29 -5.49 -1.21
C ASP A 110 -12.13 -5.17 -0.27
N LEU A 111 -11.39 -6.15 0.25
CA LEU A 111 -10.27 -5.94 1.17
C LEU A 111 -8.90 -6.10 0.51
N LYS A 112 -8.85 -6.32 -0.81
CA LYS A 112 -7.59 -6.52 -1.52
C LYS A 112 -6.61 -5.36 -1.33
N MET A 113 -7.07 -4.13 -1.45
CA MET A 113 -6.21 -2.95 -1.27
C MET A 113 -5.63 -2.88 0.15
N LEU A 114 -6.45 -3.13 1.17
CA LEU A 114 -6.00 -3.21 2.55
C LEU A 114 -4.93 -4.29 2.75
N ARG A 115 -5.14 -5.48 2.17
CA ARG A 115 -4.16 -6.57 2.22
C ARG A 115 -2.84 -6.17 1.57
N GLY A 116 -2.87 -5.55 0.39
CA GLY A 116 -1.67 -5.05 -0.30
C GLY A 116 -0.89 -4.04 0.54
N LYS A 117 -1.57 -3.06 1.12
CA LYS A 117 -0.97 -2.07 2.03
C LYS A 117 -0.39 -2.69 3.30
N ALA A 118 -1.04 -3.73 3.85
CA ALA A 118 -0.51 -4.45 5.00
C ALA A 118 0.76 -5.23 4.65
N ILE A 119 0.81 -5.86 3.46
CA ILE A 119 2.01 -6.53 2.94
C ILE A 119 3.16 -5.54 2.79
N GLU A 120 2.90 -4.37 2.21
CA GLU A 120 3.89 -3.30 2.12
C GLU A 120 4.38 -2.86 3.50
N CYS A 121 3.46 -2.58 4.43
CA CYS A 121 3.78 -2.16 5.78
C CYS A 121 4.70 -3.16 6.49
N VAL A 122 4.37 -4.46 6.45
CA VAL A 122 5.21 -5.52 7.02
C VAL A 122 6.61 -5.52 6.42
N SER A 123 6.72 -5.38 5.09
CA SER A 123 8.02 -5.40 4.40
C SER A 123 8.89 -4.17 4.71
N LEU A 124 8.28 -2.99 4.88
CA LEU A 124 8.98 -1.75 5.27
C LEU A 124 9.40 -1.78 6.74
N ILE A 125 8.52 -2.25 7.63
CA ILE A 125 8.89 -2.50 9.03
C ILE A 125 10.07 -3.47 9.10
N GLY A 126 10.02 -4.59 8.36
CA GLY A 126 11.12 -5.55 8.29
C GLY A 126 12.44 -4.94 7.82
N LEU A 127 12.38 -4.00 6.88
CA LEU A 127 13.55 -3.29 6.38
C LEU A 127 14.12 -2.34 7.43
N ALA A 128 13.26 -1.58 8.10
CA ALA A 128 13.61 -0.62 9.14
C ALA A 128 14.28 -1.29 10.36
N VAL A 129 13.73 -2.41 10.84
CA VAL A 129 14.26 -3.11 12.02
C VAL A 129 15.43 -4.04 11.73
N GLY A 130 15.71 -4.30 10.45
CA GLY A 130 16.78 -5.17 10.00
C GLY A 130 16.54 -6.68 10.18
N ALA A 131 17.49 -7.46 9.65
CA ALA A 131 17.38 -8.92 9.56
C ALA A 131 17.29 -9.62 10.93
N GLU A 132 18.07 -9.16 11.92
CA GLU A 132 18.12 -9.81 13.25
C GLU A 132 16.76 -9.90 13.92
N LYS A 133 15.94 -8.86 13.79
CA LYS A 133 14.59 -8.82 14.34
C LYS A 133 13.60 -9.52 13.41
N PHE A 134 13.64 -9.22 12.10
CA PHE A 134 12.65 -9.71 11.14
C PHE A 134 12.73 -11.22 10.84
N MET A 135 13.90 -11.85 10.97
CA MET A 135 14.09 -13.29 10.68
C MET A 135 13.13 -14.21 11.44
N ARG A 136 12.64 -13.79 12.62
CA ARG A 136 11.70 -14.58 13.44
C ARG A 136 10.35 -14.78 12.75
N ASP A 137 9.92 -13.79 11.99
CA ASP A 137 8.64 -13.77 11.30
C ASP A 137 8.78 -13.95 9.78
N ALA A 138 10.00 -13.85 9.24
CA ALA A 138 10.26 -13.86 7.80
C ALA A 138 9.68 -15.07 7.08
N SER A 139 9.80 -16.28 7.63
CA SER A 139 9.24 -17.48 7.01
C SER A 139 7.72 -17.43 6.97
N GLU A 140 7.08 -17.08 8.08
CA GLU A 140 5.62 -16.99 8.18
C GLU A 140 5.08 -15.91 7.22
N VAL A 141 5.74 -14.75 7.17
CA VAL A 141 5.39 -13.66 6.24
C VAL A 141 5.54 -14.12 4.79
N MET A 142 6.64 -14.78 4.43
CA MET A 142 6.82 -15.31 3.08
C MET A 142 5.71 -16.30 2.70
N ASP A 143 5.34 -17.20 3.60
CA ASP A 143 4.25 -18.14 3.37
C ASP A 143 2.91 -17.43 3.15
N MET A 144 2.62 -16.38 3.92
CA MET A 144 1.42 -15.55 3.74
C MET A 144 1.40 -14.81 2.38
N LEU A 145 2.53 -14.28 1.93
CA LEU A 145 2.65 -13.60 0.63
C LEU A 145 2.46 -14.59 -0.53
N LEU A 146 3.08 -15.76 -0.44
CA LEU A 146 2.94 -16.82 -1.45
C LEU A 146 1.50 -17.35 -1.50
N LYS A 147 0.86 -17.53 -0.33
CA LYS A 147 -0.55 -17.91 -0.23
C LYS A 147 -1.47 -16.87 -0.86
N THR A 148 -1.17 -15.58 -0.67
CA THR A 148 -1.91 -14.47 -1.30
C THR A 148 -1.84 -14.54 -2.82
N GLN A 149 -0.69 -14.92 -3.38
CA GLN A 149 -0.50 -15.14 -4.82
C GLN A 149 -1.29 -16.35 -5.35
N THR A 150 -1.36 -17.45 -4.59
CA THR A 150 -1.95 -18.73 -5.06
C THR A 150 -3.45 -18.87 -4.80
N GLU A 151 -3.96 -18.35 -3.68
CA GLU A 151 -5.37 -18.52 -3.28
C GLU A 151 -6.32 -17.51 -3.94
N GLY A 152 -5.80 -16.45 -4.56
CA GLY A 152 -6.58 -15.49 -5.35
C GLY A 152 -7.04 -16.02 -6.72
N GLY A 153 -6.79 -17.29 -7.04
CA GLY A 153 -6.60 -17.71 -8.43
C GLY A 153 -5.28 -17.16 -8.97
N ASP A 154 -4.88 -17.51 -10.20
CA ASP A 154 -3.87 -16.70 -10.87
C ASP A 154 -4.36 -15.25 -10.83
N LEU A 155 -3.69 -14.39 -10.05
CA LEU A 155 -4.04 -12.98 -10.02
C LEU A 155 -4.09 -12.49 -11.47
N PRO A 156 -5.17 -11.79 -11.88
CA PRO A 156 -5.22 -11.15 -13.17
C PRO A 156 -3.95 -10.35 -13.42
N ASP A 157 -3.51 -10.26 -14.67
CA ASP A 157 -2.27 -9.58 -15.03
C ASP A 157 -2.24 -8.13 -14.50
N ASP A 158 -3.41 -7.50 -14.38
CA ASP A 158 -3.59 -6.13 -13.88
C ASP A 158 -4.07 -6.06 -12.42
N ASP A 159 -3.97 -7.13 -11.62
CA ASP A 159 -4.39 -7.07 -10.22
C ASP A 159 -3.47 -6.13 -9.42
N PRO A 160 -4.02 -5.10 -8.75
CA PRO A 160 -3.24 -4.10 -8.03
C PRO A 160 -2.42 -4.68 -6.86
N GLN A 161 -2.70 -5.90 -6.40
CA GLN A 161 -1.88 -6.55 -5.37
C GLN A 161 -0.52 -7.04 -5.89
N THR A 162 -0.39 -7.25 -7.19
CA THR A 162 0.84 -7.78 -7.80
C THR A 162 2.03 -6.86 -7.54
N SER A 163 1.83 -5.54 -7.62
CA SER A 163 2.86 -4.53 -7.31
C SER A 163 3.30 -4.57 -5.85
N TYR A 164 2.35 -4.66 -4.92
CA TYR A 164 2.63 -4.78 -3.49
C TYR A 164 3.43 -6.06 -3.18
N LEU A 165 3.08 -7.19 -3.80
CA LEU A 165 3.78 -8.46 -3.61
C LEU A 165 5.23 -8.40 -4.13
N ILE A 166 5.42 -7.91 -5.35
CA ILE A 166 6.76 -7.82 -5.97
C ILE A 166 7.67 -6.89 -5.18
N SER A 167 7.18 -5.71 -4.79
CA SER A 167 7.93 -4.78 -3.96
C SER A 167 8.25 -5.36 -2.58
N ALA A 168 7.32 -6.08 -1.96
CA ALA A 168 7.56 -6.73 -0.68
C ALA A 168 8.61 -7.86 -0.78
N TRP A 169 8.54 -8.70 -1.82
CA TRP A 169 9.56 -9.72 -2.07
C TRP A 169 10.95 -9.11 -2.29
N ALA A 170 11.05 -8.00 -3.02
CA ALA A 170 12.31 -7.29 -3.21
C ALA A 170 12.89 -6.79 -1.87
N ARG A 171 12.06 -6.17 -1.02
CA ARG A 171 12.49 -5.72 0.32
C ARG A 171 12.90 -6.90 1.21
N ILE A 172 12.13 -7.99 1.21
CA ILE A 172 12.47 -9.21 1.99
C ILE A 172 13.75 -9.86 1.48
N CYS A 173 13.98 -9.89 0.16
CA CYS A 173 15.24 -10.34 -0.44
C CYS A 173 16.43 -9.51 0.05
N LYS A 174 16.27 -8.17 0.10
CA LYS A 174 17.29 -7.27 0.65
C LYS A 174 17.57 -7.54 2.13
N ILE A 175 16.55 -7.85 2.93
CA ILE A 175 16.67 -8.15 4.36
C ILE A 175 17.37 -9.50 4.60
N LEU A 176 16.93 -10.57 3.91
CA LEU A 176 17.41 -11.94 4.14
C LEU A 176 18.73 -12.24 3.42
N GLY A 177 19.07 -11.49 2.37
CA GLY A 177 20.24 -11.73 1.54
C GLY A 177 20.24 -13.16 0.99
N LYS A 178 21.30 -13.92 1.27
CA LYS A 178 21.47 -15.30 0.75
C LYS A 178 20.38 -16.26 1.20
N GLN A 179 19.75 -16.04 2.37
CA GLN A 179 18.68 -16.91 2.86
C GLN A 179 17.40 -16.81 2.01
N PHE A 180 17.29 -15.80 1.15
CA PHE A 180 16.17 -15.66 0.23
C PHE A 180 16.20 -16.66 -0.93
N GLU A 181 17.33 -17.32 -1.19
CA GLU A 181 17.53 -18.21 -2.34
C GLU A 181 16.45 -19.29 -2.47
N GLN A 182 16.00 -19.85 -1.35
CA GLN A 182 14.95 -20.88 -1.31
C GLN A 182 13.59 -20.39 -1.84
N TYR A 183 13.32 -19.09 -1.81
CA TYR A 183 12.07 -18.50 -2.28
C TYR A 183 12.12 -18.07 -3.75
N LEU A 184 13.31 -17.96 -4.34
CA LEU A 184 13.48 -17.52 -5.74
C LEU A 184 12.63 -18.32 -6.73
N PRO A 185 12.59 -19.67 -6.70
CA PRO A 185 11.78 -20.44 -7.65
C PRO A 185 10.28 -20.12 -7.59
N LEU A 186 9.80 -19.62 -6.45
CA LEU A 186 8.39 -19.34 -6.20
C LEU A 186 8.00 -17.92 -6.63
N VAL A 187 8.89 -16.95 -6.40
CA VAL A 187 8.62 -15.53 -6.69
C VAL A 187 9.00 -15.11 -8.11
N MET A 188 9.97 -15.79 -8.74
CA MET A 188 10.48 -15.39 -10.05
C MET A 188 9.45 -15.54 -11.17
N GLY A 189 8.56 -16.53 -11.11
CA GLY A 189 7.49 -16.70 -12.10
C GLY A 189 6.59 -15.46 -12.21
N PRO A 190 5.93 -15.05 -11.11
CA PRO A 190 5.14 -13.81 -11.06
C PRO A 190 5.93 -12.56 -11.45
N VAL A 191 7.17 -12.42 -10.97
CA VAL A 191 8.05 -11.29 -11.30
C VAL A 191 8.33 -11.21 -12.80
N MET A 192 8.64 -12.33 -13.45
CA MET A 192 8.89 -12.38 -14.89
C MET A 192 7.62 -12.12 -15.70
N LYS A 193 6.47 -12.60 -15.22
CA LYS A 193 5.16 -12.34 -15.84
C LYS A 193 4.86 -10.84 -15.85
N ALA A 194 4.97 -10.20 -14.68
CA ALA A 194 4.86 -8.76 -14.50
C ALA A 194 5.82 -7.97 -15.39
N ALA A 195 7.10 -8.35 -15.41
CA ALA A 195 8.12 -7.70 -16.25
C ALA A 195 7.90 -7.89 -17.75
N SER A 196 7.10 -8.88 -18.15
CA SER A 196 6.76 -9.16 -19.56
C SER A 196 5.46 -8.50 -20.02
N MET A 197 4.76 -7.78 -19.13
CA MET A 197 3.55 -7.05 -19.49
C MET A 197 3.88 -6.01 -20.56
N LYS A 198 3.16 -6.09 -21.68
CA LYS A 198 3.32 -5.16 -22.78
C LYS A 198 2.33 -4.01 -22.59
N PRO A 199 2.80 -2.75 -22.59
CA PRO A 199 1.88 -1.63 -22.54
C PRO A 199 0.97 -1.65 -23.77
N GLU A 200 -0.31 -1.36 -23.57
CA GLU A 200 -1.24 -1.14 -24.67
C GLU A 200 -0.89 0.20 -25.32
N VAL A 201 -0.53 0.16 -26.61
CA VAL A 201 -0.15 1.35 -27.39
C VAL A 201 -1.10 1.52 -28.55
N ALA A 202 -1.56 2.74 -28.75
CA ALA A 202 -2.46 3.11 -29.84
C ALA A 202 -1.87 4.29 -30.63
N LEU A 203 -1.97 4.23 -31.95
CA LEU A 203 -1.74 5.37 -32.83
C LEU A 203 -3.11 5.88 -33.26
N LEU A 204 -3.47 7.09 -32.84
CA LEU A 204 -4.75 7.73 -33.12
C LEU A 204 -4.52 8.98 -33.95
N ASP A 205 -5.45 9.33 -34.82
CA ASP A 205 -5.49 10.66 -35.40
C ASP A 205 -6.18 11.66 -34.43
N ASN A 206 -6.36 12.91 -34.85
CA ASN A 206 -6.96 13.94 -33.99
C ASN A 206 -8.46 13.72 -33.74
N ASP A 207 -9.16 13.03 -34.64
CA ASP A 207 -10.60 12.78 -34.51
C ASP A 207 -10.85 11.57 -33.59
N ASP A 208 -10.01 10.53 -33.69
CA ASP A 208 -10.04 9.36 -32.82
C ASP A 208 -9.59 9.67 -31.39
N MET A 209 -8.66 10.62 -31.20
CA MET A 209 -8.21 11.04 -29.87
C MET A 209 -9.35 11.61 -29.01
N GLN A 210 -10.26 12.41 -29.60
CA GLN A 210 -11.39 13.02 -28.88
C GLN A 210 -12.35 11.98 -28.27
N GLY A 211 -12.38 10.75 -28.82
CA GLY A 211 -13.18 9.65 -28.30
C GLY A 211 -12.59 8.96 -27.07
N VAL A 212 -11.28 9.10 -26.84
CA VAL A 212 -10.51 8.35 -25.81
C VAL A 212 -9.85 9.28 -24.78
N GLU A 213 -9.79 10.59 -25.05
CA GLU A 213 -9.20 11.62 -24.16
C GLU A 213 -9.87 11.69 -22.77
N GLY A 214 -11.11 11.19 -22.65
CA GLY A 214 -11.82 11.09 -21.37
C GLY A 214 -11.44 9.89 -20.50
N ASP A 215 -10.64 8.95 -21.01
CA ASP A 215 -10.19 7.77 -20.27
C ASP A 215 -8.91 8.12 -19.48
N LEU A 216 -9.00 8.11 -18.16
CA LEU A 216 -7.89 8.43 -17.23
C LEU A 216 -6.73 7.44 -17.34
N ASP A 217 -6.99 6.26 -17.93
CA ASP A 217 -6.01 5.22 -18.11
C ASP A 217 -5.14 5.44 -19.36
N TRP A 218 -5.42 6.45 -20.20
CA TRP A 218 -4.64 6.72 -21.40
C TRP A 218 -3.87 8.04 -21.30
N GLN A 219 -2.58 7.98 -21.62
CA GLN A 219 -1.73 9.16 -21.81
C GLN A 219 -1.36 9.29 -23.28
N PHE A 220 -1.60 10.48 -23.84
CA PHE A 220 -1.36 10.76 -25.25
C PHE A 220 -0.18 11.72 -25.44
N VAL A 221 0.62 11.47 -26.47
CA VAL A 221 1.71 12.33 -26.94
C VAL A 221 1.49 12.61 -28.43
N SER A 222 1.30 13.87 -28.81
CA SER A 222 1.12 14.24 -30.22
C SER A 222 2.42 14.10 -31.02
N LEU A 223 2.36 13.36 -32.13
CA LEU A 223 3.43 13.18 -33.10
C LEU A 223 3.11 14.00 -34.36
N GLY A 224 3.43 15.29 -34.33
CA GLY A 224 3.15 16.22 -35.44
C GLY A 224 1.73 16.79 -35.43
N GLU A 225 1.22 17.17 -36.60
CA GLU A 225 -0.05 17.93 -36.70
C GLU A 225 -1.32 17.06 -36.72
N GLN A 226 -1.22 15.76 -37.04
CA GLN A 226 -2.40 14.90 -37.27
C GLN A 226 -2.33 13.51 -36.62
N GLN A 227 -1.27 13.21 -35.86
CA GLN A 227 -1.11 11.89 -35.24
C GLN A 227 -0.81 12.04 -33.75
N ASN A 228 -1.37 11.13 -32.95
CA ASN A 228 -1.25 11.04 -31.51
C ASN A 228 -0.86 9.61 -31.12
N PHE A 229 0.11 9.51 -30.22
CA PHE A 229 0.58 8.26 -29.65
C PHE A 229 -0.01 8.09 -28.26
N GLY A 230 -0.93 7.14 -28.09
CA GLY A 230 -1.53 6.77 -26.82
C GLY A 230 -0.78 5.62 -26.16
N ILE A 231 -0.52 5.75 -24.87
CA ILE A 231 -0.05 4.68 -23.99
C ILE A 231 -1.08 4.51 -22.89
N LYS A 232 -1.57 3.28 -22.69
CA LYS A 232 -2.40 2.96 -21.54
C LYS A 232 -1.52 2.75 -20.31
N THR A 233 -1.82 3.46 -19.22
CA THR A 233 -1.06 3.49 -17.97
C THR A 233 -1.66 2.62 -16.88
N SER A 234 -2.88 2.09 -17.02
CA SER A 234 -3.40 1.07 -16.10
C SER A 234 -2.57 -0.22 -16.25
N GLY A 235 -1.87 -0.59 -15.17
CA GLY A 235 -0.97 -1.76 -15.12
C GLY A 235 0.52 -1.44 -14.94
N ASN A 236 0.93 -0.17 -14.93
CA ASN A 236 2.35 0.16 -14.74
C ASN A 236 2.78 -0.01 -13.28
N PHE A 237 3.80 -0.85 -13.07
CA PHE A 237 4.54 -0.95 -11.81
C PHE A 237 5.20 0.40 -11.50
N GLU A 238 4.65 1.17 -10.55
CA GLU A 238 5.39 2.24 -9.89
C GLU A 238 6.45 1.62 -8.97
N ILE A 239 7.61 1.28 -9.53
CA ILE A 239 8.81 0.97 -8.75
C ILE A 239 9.37 2.32 -8.30
N THR A 240 8.98 2.76 -7.10
CA THR A 240 9.61 3.89 -6.41
C THR A 240 10.66 3.40 -5.43
#